data_AF-A0A7M3NPG9-F1
#
_entry.id   AF-A0A7M3NPG9-F1
#
_cell.length_a   1.000
_cell.length_b   1.000
_cell.length_c   1.000
_cell.angle_alpha   90.00
_cell.angle_beta   90.00
_cell.angle_gamma   90.00
#
_symmetry.space_group_name_H-M   'P 1'
#
loop_
_entity.id
_entity.type
_entity.pdbx_description
1 polymer ?
#
loop_
_entity_poly.entity_id
_entity_poly.type
_entity_poly.pdbx_seq_one_letter_code
_entity_poly.pdbx_strand_id
1 'polypeptide(L)'
;TATAAPEPSHAQGQPPVLRLGDQGPEVTELQLRLRQIGLYAADVDGDYDRRVESAVGTYQLTRVILSDESGVYGGATRTSLESETSQP
;
A
#
# COMPACT_ATOMS: atom_id res chain seq x y z
N THR A 1 18.03 26.71 -16.20
CA THR A 1 18.07 25.23 -16.18
C THR A 1 17.30 24.77 -14.97
N ALA A 2 16.11 24.21 -15.15
CA ALA A 2 15.25 23.76 -14.06
C ALA A 2 15.59 22.31 -13.72
N THR A 3 16.14 22.06 -12.52
CA THR A 3 16.12 20.74 -11.90
C THR A 3 14.91 20.74 -10.98
N ALA A 4 13.88 19.98 -11.33
CA ALA A 4 12.76 19.71 -10.45
C ALA A 4 12.90 18.24 -10.03
N ALA A 5 13.55 18.02 -8.89
CA ALA A 5 13.32 16.81 -8.13
C ALA A 5 11.87 16.91 -7.61
N PRO A 6 11.00 15.89 -7.78
CA PRO A 6 9.75 15.90 -7.05
C PRO A 6 10.11 15.64 -5.58
N GLU A 7 10.17 16.71 -4.80
CA GLU A 7 10.07 16.61 -3.35
C GLU A 7 8.75 15.86 -3.07
N PRO A 8 8.74 14.77 -2.26
CA PRO A 8 7.50 14.12 -1.89
C PRO A 8 6.73 15.16 -1.08
N SER A 9 5.80 15.82 -1.75
CA SER A 9 4.87 16.75 -1.16
C SER A 9 4.01 15.93 -0.22
N HIS A 10 4.42 15.85 1.05
CA HIS A 10 3.57 15.39 2.13
C HIS A 10 2.46 16.43 2.27
N ALA A 11 1.47 16.35 1.38
CA ALA A 11 0.22 17.08 1.47
C ALA A 11 -0.41 16.67 2.81
N GLN A 12 -0.29 17.56 3.77
CA GLN A 12 -0.82 17.45 5.12
C GLN A 12 -2.31 17.08 5.04
N GLY A 13 -2.65 15.86 5.48
CA GLY A 13 -4.01 15.47 5.80
C GLY A 13 -4.37 14.01 5.51
N GLN A 14 -3.91 13.45 4.38
CA GLN A 14 -4.36 12.12 3.94
C GLN A 14 -3.17 11.31 3.42
N PRO A 15 -2.95 10.08 3.92
CA PRO A 15 -1.86 9.26 3.40
C PRO A 15 -2.13 8.90 1.93
N PRO A 16 -1.12 8.93 1.06
CA PRO A 16 -1.28 8.77 -0.38
C PRO A 16 -1.81 7.38 -0.76
N VAL A 17 -2.50 7.34 -1.90
CA VAL A 17 -2.97 6.09 -2.51
C VAL A 17 -1.80 5.43 -3.22
N LEU A 18 -1.49 4.18 -2.86
CA LEU A 18 -0.39 3.42 -3.48
C LEU A 18 -0.93 2.48 -4.56
N ARG A 19 -0.18 2.32 -5.65
CA ARG A 19 -0.51 1.45 -6.80
C ARG A 19 0.75 0.89 -7.44
N LEU A 20 0.57 0.00 -8.41
CA LEU A 20 1.67 -0.61 -9.17
C LEU A 20 2.67 0.43 -9.70
N GLY A 21 3.94 0.24 -9.35
CA GLY A 21 5.05 1.12 -9.72
C GLY A 21 5.37 2.23 -8.70
N ASP A 22 4.55 2.42 -7.66
CA ASP A 22 4.92 3.28 -6.53
C ASP A 22 6.04 2.63 -5.71
N GLN A 23 6.86 3.48 -5.08
CA GLN A 23 8.00 3.03 -4.28
C GLN A 23 8.16 3.92 -3.04
N GLY A 24 8.71 3.34 -1.98
CA GLY A 24 9.15 4.08 -0.80
C GLY A 24 8.59 3.54 0.53
N PRO A 25 8.74 4.32 1.62
CA PRO A 25 8.50 3.82 2.97
C PRO A 25 7.04 3.40 3.23
N GLU A 26 6.07 4.02 2.54
CA GLU A 26 4.67 3.63 2.68
C GLU A 26 4.37 2.29 2.02
N VAL A 27 5.09 1.94 0.95
CA VAL A 27 4.99 0.61 0.33
C VAL A 27 5.63 -0.44 1.24
N THR A 28 6.78 -0.13 1.85
CA THR A 28 7.43 -0.99 2.86
C THR A 28 6.48 -1.28 4.00
N GLU A 29 5.79 -0.27 4.53
CA GLU A 29 4.81 -0.43 5.61
C GLU A 29 3.63 -1.31 5.18
N LEU A 30 3.08 -1.07 3.97
CA LEU A 30 2.05 -1.92 3.38
C LEU A 30 2.49 -3.39 3.28
N GLN A 31 3.67 -3.64 2.70
CA GLN A 31 4.23 -4.99 2.56
C GLN A 31 4.39 -5.69 3.92
N LEU A 32 4.86 -4.96 4.95
CA LEU A 32 4.99 -5.49 6.32
C LEU A 32 3.63 -5.83 6.94
N ARG A 33 2.62 -4.99 6.76
CA ARG A 33 1.26 -5.26 7.24
C ARG A 33 0.61 -6.44 6.54
N LEU A 34 0.70 -6.51 5.21
CA LEU A 34 0.22 -7.67 4.45
C LEU A 34 0.92 -8.97 4.88
N ARG A 35 2.20 -8.89 5.28
CA ARG A 35 2.94 -10.03 5.82
C ARG A 35 2.45 -10.46 7.21
N GLN A 36 2.06 -9.52 8.08
CA GLN A 36 1.49 -9.85 9.40
C GLN A 36 0.22 -10.71 9.29
N ILE A 37 -0.61 -10.45 8.27
CA ILE A 37 -1.84 -11.23 8.00
C ILE A 37 -1.63 -12.39 7.02
N GLY A 38 -0.38 -12.67 6.64
CA GLY A 38 -0.03 -13.82 5.79
C GLY A 38 -0.40 -13.69 4.31
N LEU A 39 -0.72 -12.49 3.83
CA LEU A 39 -1.05 -12.23 2.42
C LEU A 39 0.15 -11.82 1.57
N TYR A 40 1.29 -11.51 2.21
CA TYR A 40 2.54 -11.21 1.52
C TYR A 40 3.72 -11.99 2.14
N ALA A 41 4.37 -12.80 1.32
CA ALA A 41 5.47 -13.67 1.76
C ALA A 41 6.81 -13.36 1.07
N ALA A 42 6.85 -12.34 0.21
CA ALA A 42 8.06 -11.91 -0.48
C ALA A 42 8.88 -10.94 0.39
N ASP A 43 10.00 -10.46 -0.18
CA ASP A 43 10.88 -9.51 0.48
C ASP A 43 10.19 -8.13 0.63
N VAL A 44 10.56 -7.39 1.67
CA VAL A 44 10.01 -6.06 1.92
C VAL A 44 11.02 -5.04 1.39
N ASP A 45 10.94 -4.78 0.09
CA ASP A 45 11.85 -3.92 -0.66
C ASP A 45 11.31 -2.49 -0.87
N GLY A 46 10.05 -2.24 -0.50
CA GLY A 46 9.38 -0.96 -0.71
C GLY A 46 9.01 -0.68 -2.18
N ASP A 47 8.97 -1.70 -3.04
CA ASP A 47 8.46 -1.62 -4.41
C ASP A 47 7.02 -2.16 -4.49
N TYR A 48 6.11 -1.37 -5.08
CA TYR A 48 4.75 -1.81 -5.29
C TYR A 48 4.71 -2.62 -6.58
N ASP A 49 5.16 -3.86 -6.50
CA ASP A 49 5.23 -4.78 -7.62
C ASP A 49 3.91 -5.56 -7.81
N ARG A 50 3.85 -6.42 -8.83
CA ARG A 50 2.65 -7.23 -9.12
C ARG A 50 2.28 -8.19 -7.98
N ARG A 51 3.23 -8.58 -7.13
CA ARG A 51 2.96 -9.38 -5.93
C ARG A 51 2.25 -8.54 -4.87
N VAL A 52 2.66 -7.29 -4.66
CA VAL A 52 1.98 -6.37 -3.74
C VAL A 52 0.57 -6.09 -4.25
N GLU A 53 0.42 -5.75 -5.53
CA GLU A 53 -0.89 -5.53 -6.17
C GLU A 53 -1.82 -6.75 -5.98
N SER A 54 -1.31 -7.96 -6.24
CA SER A 54 -2.09 -9.19 -6.06
C SER A 54 -2.46 -9.46 -4.60
N ALA A 55 -1.55 -9.18 -3.65
CA ALA A 55 -1.82 -9.32 -2.22
C ALA A 55 -2.89 -8.32 -1.75
N VAL A 56 -2.83 -7.07 -2.22
CA VAL A 56 -3.84 -6.05 -1.94
C VAL A 56 -5.19 -6.43 -2.55
N GLY A 57 -5.23 -6.87 -3.80
CA GLY A 57 -6.46 -7.34 -4.44
C GLY A 57 -7.08 -8.54 -3.71
N THR A 58 -6.26 -9.48 -3.24
CA THR A 58 -6.72 -10.61 -2.43
C THR A 58 -7.27 -10.14 -1.09
N TYR A 59 -6.58 -9.22 -0.42
CA TYR A 59 -7.05 -8.62 0.82
C TYR A 59 -8.42 -7.95 0.65
N GLN A 60 -8.55 -7.08 -0.35
CA GLN A 60 -9.81 -6.39 -0.67
C GLN A 60 -10.94 -7.37 -0.94
N LEU A 61 -10.70 -8.43 -1.72
CA LEU A 61 -11.71 -9.45 -1.99
C LEU A 61 -12.14 -10.19 -0.72
N THR A 62 -11.19 -10.59 0.13
CA THR A 62 -11.49 -11.32 1.38
C THR A 62 -12.17 -10.47 2.45
N ARG A 63 -12.04 -9.14 2.38
CA ARG A 63 -12.70 -8.16 3.28
C ARG A 63 -13.89 -7.45 2.64
N VAL A 64 -14.24 -7.82 1.40
CA VAL A 64 -15.37 -7.26 0.63
C VAL A 64 -15.24 -5.73 0.50
N ILE A 65 -14.02 -5.25 0.27
CA ILE A 65 -13.72 -3.83 0.04
C ILE A 65 -13.86 -3.56 -1.46
N LEU A 66 -15.00 -2.96 -1.85
CA LEU A 66 -15.34 -2.67 -3.26
C LEU A 66 -15.24 -1.19 -3.62
N SER A 67 -15.00 -0.33 -2.63
CA SER A 67 -14.93 1.13 -2.82
C SER A 67 -13.60 1.59 -3.42
N ASP A 68 -12.58 0.73 -3.40
CA ASP A 68 -11.26 0.99 -3.91
C ASP A 68 -11.01 0.14 -5.16
N GLU A 69 -10.13 0.61 -6.05
CA GLU A 69 -9.76 -0.18 -7.23
C GLU A 69 -9.01 -1.45 -6.81
N SER A 70 -9.30 -2.57 -7.47
CA SER A 70 -8.66 -3.85 -7.15
C SER A 70 -7.15 -3.76 -7.28
N GLY A 71 -6.43 -4.08 -6.21
CA GLY A 71 -4.97 -4.03 -6.18
C GLY A 71 -4.39 -2.64 -5.98
N VAL A 72 -5.21 -1.60 -5.79
CA VAL A 72 -4.81 -0.27 -5.33
C VAL A 72 -4.94 -0.21 -3.81
N TYR A 73 -4.04 0.49 -3.12
CA TYR A 73 -4.11 0.69 -1.67
C TYR A 73 -4.60 2.10 -1.36
N GLY A 74 -5.92 2.29 -1.50
CA GLY A 74 -6.63 3.52 -1.19
C GLY A 74 -7.11 3.58 0.27
N GLY A 75 -7.87 4.64 0.60
CA GLY A 75 -8.24 4.94 1.99
C GLY A 75 -9.04 3.84 2.69
N ALA A 76 -10.02 3.23 2.01
CA ALA A 76 -10.83 2.16 2.60
C ALA A 76 -9.99 0.91 2.89
N THR A 77 -9.17 0.51 1.92
CA THR A 77 -8.24 -0.62 2.05
C THR A 77 -7.24 -0.37 3.18
N ARG A 78 -6.67 0.83 3.23
CA ARG A 78 -5.77 1.27 4.29
C ARG A 78 -6.43 1.14 5.65
N THR A 79 -7.51 1.88 5.92
CA THR A 79 -8.20 1.86 7.23
C THR A 79 -8.51 0.45 7.72
N SER A 80 -8.98 -0.44 6.84
CA SER A 80 -9.24 -1.83 7.21
C SER A 80 -7.95 -2.55 7.59
N LEU A 81 -6.89 -2.43 6.77
CA LEU A 81 -5.64 -3.16 6.98
C LEU A 81 -4.93 -2.68 8.26
N GLU A 82 -4.87 -1.37 8.51
CA GLU A 82 -4.27 -0.83 9.73
C GLU A 82 -5.07 -1.19 10.99
N SER A 83 -6.38 -1.44 10.88
CA SER A 83 -7.19 -1.86 12.02
C SER A 83 -6.98 -3.34 12.38
N GLU A 84 -6.55 -4.17 11.44
CA GLU A 84 -6.28 -5.60 11.66
C GLU A 84 -4.81 -5.90 11.95
N THR A 85 -3.91 -4.95 11.67
CA THR A 85 -2.46 -5.09 11.84
C THR A 85 -1.93 -4.12 12.89
N SER A 86 -0.76 -4.41 13.44
CA SER A 86 -0.03 -3.42 14.24
C SER A 86 0.87 -2.59 13.33
N GLN A 87 1.14 -1.35 13.72
CA GLN A 87 2.15 -0.55 13.05
C GLN A 87 3.50 -1.28 13.15
N PRO A 88 4.14 -1.59 12.01
CA PRO A 88 5.42 -2.29 12.00
C PRO A 88 6.59 -1.41 12.44
#